data_AF-A0A9D6QLE5-F1
#
_entry.id   AF-A0A9D6QLE5-F1
#
_cell.length_a   1.000
_cell.length_b   1.000
_cell.length_c   1.000
_cell.angle_alpha   90.00
_cell.angle_beta   90.00
_cell.angle_gamma   90.00
#
_symmetry.space_group_name_H-M   'P 1'
#
loop_
_entity.id
_entity.type
_entity.pdbx_description
1 polymer ?
#
loop_
_entity_poly.entity_id
_entity_poly.type
_entity_poly.pdbx_seq_one_letter_code
_entity_poly.pdbx_strand_id
1 'polypeptide(L)'
;MSPMRTLVVGGHTRNIGKSALVVYIIRAFPEAGWTAVKITQHGHGVCAINGEDCDRAPVDHGFALDEEQDRSNRTDTSRFLVAGAARSLWVRTRQGGLGEFL
;
A
#
# COMPACT_ATOMS: atom_id res chain seq x y z
N MET A 1 19.18 -17.05 8.10
CA MET A 1 18.37 -15.96 7.51
C MET A 1 18.41 -14.78 8.46
N SER A 2 18.72 -13.58 7.97
CA SER A 2 18.60 -12.36 8.77
C SER A 2 17.11 -12.09 9.02
N PRO A 3 16.68 -11.60 10.20
CA PRO A 3 15.27 -11.33 10.46
C PRO A 3 14.75 -10.24 9.51
N MET A 4 13.54 -10.45 8.98
CA MET A 4 12.85 -9.44 8.19
C MET A 4 12.58 -8.22 9.08
N ARG A 5 13.04 -7.04 8.65
CA ARG A 5 12.81 -5.77 9.36
C ARG A 5 11.68 -5.04 8.66
N THR A 6 10.65 -4.68 9.43
CA THR A 6 9.47 -3.96 8.91
C THR A 6 9.45 -2.54 9.46
N LEU A 7 9.32 -1.55 8.57
CA LEU A 7 9.06 -0.16 8.92
C LEU A 7 7.61 0.19 8.56
N VAL A 8 6.84 0.65 9.54
CA VAL A 8 5.47 1.12 9.32
C VAL A 8 5.42 2.64 9.44
N VAL A 9 4.92 3.30 8.40
CA VAL A 9 4.78 4.77 8.36
C VAL A 9 3.29 5.14 8.45
N GLY A 10 2.83 5.41 9.67
CA GLY A 10 1.49 5.91 9.97
C GLY A 10 1.43 7.45 10.01
N GLY A 11 0.25 8.00 10.31
CA GLY A 11 0.13 9.43 10.60
C GLY A 11 -1.31 9.91 10.76
N HIS A 12 -1.48 11.05 11.44
CA HIS A 12 -2.76 11.49 11.99
C HIS A 12 -3.81 11.94 10.95
N THR A 13 -3.40 12.34 9.75
CA THR A 13 -4.36 12.73 8.68
C THR A 13 -3.83 12.45 7.28
N ARG A 14 -4.69 12.64 6.26
CA ARG A 14 -4.37 12.49 4.84
C ARG A 14 -3.43 13.61 4.39
N ASN A 15 -2.64 13.34 3.35
CA ASN A 15 -1.77 14.33 2.69
C ASN A 15 -0.71 15.04 3.57
N ILE A 16 -0.24 14.43 4.67
CA ILE A 16 0.84 14.98 5.53
C ILE A 16 2.26 14.57 5.13
N GLY A 17 2.45 14.05 3.91
CA GLY A 17 3.79 13.68 3.42
C GLY A 17 4.27 12.26 3.77
N LYS A 18 3.43 11.36 4.31
CA LYS A 18 3.81 9.96 4.58
C LYS A 18 4.45 9.26 3.37
N SER A 19 3.81 9.34 2.20
CA SER A 19 4.34 8.74 0.97
C SER A 19 5.66 9.38 0.53
N ALA A 20 5.84 10.69 0.77
CA ALA A 20 7.10 11.37 0.48
C ALA A 20 8.22 10.88 1.40
N LEU A 21 7.94 10.71 2.70
CA LEU A 21 8.89 10.13 3.65
C LEU A 21 9.33 8.73 3.22
N VAL A 22 8.40 7.86 2.81
CA VAL A 22 8.74 6.52 2.31
C VAL A 22 9.66 6.59 1.10
N VAL A 23 9.39 7.49 0.14
CA VAL A 23 10.27 7.73 -1.03
C VAL A 23 11.68 8.14 -0.59
N TYR A 24 11.81 9.04 0.39
CA TYR A 24 13.11 9.46 0.89
C TYR A 24 13.87 8.33 1.59
N ILE A 25 13.18 7.48 2.36
CA ILE A 25 13.79 6.32 3.03
C ILE A 25 14.31 5.30 2.00
N ILE A 26 13.51 4.98 0.98
CA ILE A 26 13.93 4.06 -0.09
C ILE A 26 15.21 4.59 -0.77
N ARG A 27 15.26 5.89 -1.07
CA ARG A 27 16.42 6.54 -1.69
C ARG A 27 17.65 6.60 -0.78
N ALA A 28 17.44 6.75 0.52
CA ALA A 28 18.53 6.88 1.49
C ALA A 28 19.23 5.54 1.77
N PHE A 29 18.52 4.42 1.60
CA PHE A 29 19.02 3.07 1.93
C PHE A 29 18.78 2.07 0.77
N PRO A 30 19.33 2.30 -0.43
CA PRO A 30 19.08 1.44 -1.59
C PRO A 30 19.54 -0.02 -1.38
N GLU A 31 20.57 -0.23 -0.55
CA GLU A 31 21.12 -1.55 -0.22
C GLU A 31 20.17 -2.45 0.56
N ALA A 32 19.11 -1.89 1.15
CA ALA A 32 18.12 -2.66 1.90
C ALA A 32 17.17 -3.48 1.02
N GLY A 33 17.16 -3.26 -0.31
CA GLY A 33 16.35 -4.06 -1.24
C GLY A 33 14.84 -3.98 -0.96
N TRP A 34 14.34 -2.76 -0.73
CA TRP A 34 13.00 -2.51 -0.20
C TRP A 34 11.88 -3.19 -1.01
N THR A 35 10.98 -3.88 -0.30
CA THR A 35 9.60 -4.11 -0.76
C THR A 35 8.72 -3.05 -0.11
N ALA A 36 8.20 -2.11 -0.90
CA ALA A 36 7.35 -1.03 -0.41
C ALA A 36 5.87 -1.42 -0.52
N VAL A 37 5.07 -1.14 0.51
CA VAL A 37 3.64 -1.47 0.53
C VAL A 37 2.83 -0.21 0.87
N LYS A 38 1.89 0.15 0.00
CA LYS A 38 0.86 1.14 0.29
C LYS A 38 -0.41 0.42 0.73
N ILE A 39 -0.99 0.85 1.85
CA ILE A 39 -2.28 0.33 2.33
C ILE A 39 -3.33 1.44 2.25
N THR A 40 -4.43 1.17 1.56
CA THR A 40 -5.60 2.04 1.48
C THR A 40 -6.80 1.35 2.13
N GLN A 41 -7.50 2.06 3.01
CA GLN A 41 -8.81 1.63 3.52
C GLN A 41 -9.93 2.41 2.84
N HIS A 42 -10.92 1.68 2.32
CA HIS A 42 -12.12 2.26 1.70
C HIS A 42 -13.30 2.27 2.69
N GLY A 43 -14.25 3.18 2.47
CA GLY A 43 -15.45 3.32 3.32
C GLY A 43 -16.45 2.18 3.15
N HIS A 44 -17.56 2.25 3.88
CA HIS A 44 -18.63 1.25 3.81
C HIS A 44 -19.21 1.14 2.39
N GLY A 45 -19.46 -0.09 1.93
CA GLY A 45 -20.06 -0.38 0.62
C GLY A 45 -19.07 -0.53 -0.53
N VAL A 46 -17.80 -0.15 -0.35
CA VAL A 46 -16.81 -0.14 -1.44
C VAL A 46 -15.99 -1.43 -1.48
N CYS A 47 -15.99 -2.10 -2.63
CA CYS A 47 -15.22 -3.33 -2.88
C CYS A 47 -13.71 -3.06 -2.92
N ALA A 48 -12.92 -3.94 -2.29
CA ALA A 48 -11.46 -3.84 -2.33
C ALA A 48 -10.84 -4.04 -3.72
N ILE A 49 -11.50 -4.80 -4.62
CA ILE A 49 -10.97 -5.15 -5.95
C ILE A 49 -11.03 -3.98 -6.92
N ASN A 50 -12.23 -3.42 -7.11
CA ASN A 50 -12.49 -2.41 -8.14
C ASN A 50 -12.76 -1.01 -7.55
N GLY A 51 -12.96 -0.87 -6.24
CA GLY A 51 -13.27 0.41 -5.62
C GLY A 51 -14.68 0.94 -5.94
N GLU A 52 -15.59 0.06 -6.36
CA GLU A 52 -17.00 0.37 -6.66
C GLU A 52 -17.93 -0.25 -5.61
N ASP A 53 -19.20 0.14 -5.62
CA ASP A 53 -20.21 -0.41 -4.72
C ASP A 53 -20.32 -1.94 -4.88
N CYS A 54 -20.14 -2.68 -3.77
CA CYS A 54 -20.05 -4.14 -3.74
C CYS A 54 -21.36 -4.82 -3.35
N ASP A 55 -22.52 -4.21 -3.63
CA ASP A 55 -23.84 -4.75 -3.25
C ASP A 55 -24.19 -6.11 -3.92
N ARG A 56 -23.33 -6.62 -4.80
CA ARG A 56 -23.58 -7.79 -5.65
C ARG A 56 -22.88 -9.09 -5.23
N ALA A 57 -21.96 -9.09 -4.27
CA ALA A 57 -21.23 -10.31 -3.91
C ALA A 57 -21.76 -10.91 -2.59
N PRO A 58 -22.09 -12.22 -2.53
CA PRO A 58 -22.46 -12.88 -1.28
C PRO A 58 -21.27 -13.02 -0.30
N VAL A 59 -20.05 -12.68 -0.74
CA VAL A 59 -18.82 -12.69 0.06
C VAL A 59 -18.09 -11.38 -0.21
N ASP A 60 -17.88 -10.58 0.84
CA ASP A 60 -17.10 -9.35 0.75
C ASP A 60 -15.63 -9.69 0.45
N HIS A 61 -15.00 -8.97 -0.47
CA HIS A 61 -13.59 -9.18 -0.79
C HIS A 61 -12.73 -8.56 0.30
N GLY A 62 -12.27 -9.39 1.24
CA GLY A 62 -11.57 -8.94 2.45
C GLY A 62 -10.38 -8.00 2.21
N PHE A 63 -9.58 -8.28 1.18
CA PHE A 63 -8.57 -7.36 0.68
C PHE A 63 -8.24 -7.63 -0.80
N ALA A 64 -7.65 -6.65 -1.46
CA ALA A 64 -7.03 -6.81 -2.78
C ALA A 64 -5.58 -6.37 -2.74
N LEU A 65 -4.72 -7.08 -3.46
CA LEU A 65 -3.28 -6.83 -3.55
C LEU A 65 -2.87 -6.77 -5.02
N ASP A 66 -2.36 -5.62 -5.45
CA ASP A 66 -1.74 -5.46 -6.77
C ASP A 66 -0.24 -5.17 -6.62
N GLU A 67 0.56 -5.70 -7.54
CA GLU A 67 1.95 -5.29 -7.71
C GLU A 67 2.03 -4.19 -8.78
N GLU A 68 2.59 -3.06 -8.41
CA GLU A 68 2.82 -1.94 -9.30
C GLU A 68 3.95 -2.28 -10.27
N GLN A 69 3.74 -1.93 -11.54
CA GLN A 69 4.73 -2.09 -12.60
C GLN A 69 4.99 -0.76 -13.33
N ASP A 70 4.10 0.23 -13.17
CA ASP A 70 4.22 1.54 -13.80
C ASP A 70 5.25 2.41 -13.07
N ARG A 71 6.19 2.98 -13.83
CA ARG A 71 7.22 3.91 -13.36
C ARG A 71 6.95 5.36 -13.80
N SER A 72 5.70 5.70 -14.12
CA SER A 72 5.27 7.06 -14.51
C SER A 72 5.32 8.10 -13.39
N ASN A 73 5.54 7.68 -12.14
CA ASN A 73 5.58 8.54 -10.95
C ASN A 73 4.23 9.22 -10.61
N ARG A 74 3.10 8.73 -11.15
CA ARG A 74 1.76 9.32 -10.97
C ARG A 74 1.01 8.85 -9.72
N THR A 75 1.30 7.65 -9.24
CA THR A 75 0.72 7.06 -8.03
C THR A 75 1.79 6.95 -6.94
N ASP A 76 1.37 6.84 -5.68
CA ASP A 76 2.33 6.59 -4.58
C ASP A 76 3.16 5.32 -4.80
N THR A 77 2.53 4.26 -5.30
CA THR A 77 3.20 2.97 -5.59
C THR A 77 4.20 3.12 -6.74
N SER A 78 3.86 3.87 -7.78
CA SER A 78 4.79 4.22 -8.85
C SER A 78 5.97 5.06 -8.34
N ARG A 79 5.69 6.02 -7.44
CA ARG A 79 6.74 6.82 -6.77
C ARG A 79 7.71 5.94 -5.98
N PHE A 80 7.25 4.86 -5.34
CA PHE A 80 8.13 3.94 -4.62
C PHE A 80 9.04 3.16 -5.56
N LEU A 81 8.53 2.70 -6.72
CA LEU A 81 9.38 2.05 -7.73
C LEU A 81 10.43 3.01 -8.29
N VAL A 82 10.02 4.24 -8.63
CA VAL A 82 10.92 5.29 -9.12
C VAL A 82 11.97 5.66 -8.05
N ALA A 83 11.63 5.54 -6.77
CA ALA A 83 12.56 5.75 -5.67
C ALA A 83 13.64 4.65 -5.54
N GLY A 84 13.43 3.48 -6.14
CA GLY A 84 14.36 2.36 -6.10
C GLY A 84 13.88 1.14 -5.30
N ALA A 85 12.60 1.08 -4.93
CA ALA A 85 12.06 -0.14 -4.33
C ALA A 85 12.16 -1.31 -5.32
N ALA A 86 12.58 -2.47 -4.83
CA ALA A 86 12.65 -3.70 -5.61
C ALA A 86 11.25 -4.18 -6.02
N ARG A 87 10.28 -4.00 -5.13
CA ARG A 87 8.85 -4.27 -5.37
C ARG A 87 8.00 -3.16 -4.75
N SER A 88 6.86 -2.88 -5.35
CA SER A 88 5.90 -1.90 -4.85
C SER A 88 4.51 -2.49 -4.91
N LEU A 89 3.86 -2.63 -3.76
CA LEU A 89 2.59 -3.32 -3.61
C LEU A 89 1.50 -2.34 -3.16
N TRP A 90 0.30 -2.53 -3.67
CA TRP A 90 -0.89 -1.82 -3.24
C TRP A 90 -1.90 -2.77 -2.60
N VAL A 91 -2.07 -2.63 -1.29
CA VAL A 91 -3.11 -3.32 -0.53
C VAL A 91 -4.32 -2.40 -0.37
N ARG A 92 -5.50 -2.93 -0.66
CA ARG A 92 -6.78 -2.28 -0.42
C ARG A 92 -7.63 -3.19 0.47
N THR A 93 -8.33 -2.61 1.43
CA THR A 93 -9.27 -3.32 2.30
C THR A 93 -10.34 -2.36 2.80
N ARG A 94 -11.39 -2.90 3.42
CA ARG A 94 -12.41 -2.12 4.11
C ARG A 94 -11.83 -1.42 5.34
N GLN A 95 -12.36 -0.25 5.65
CA GLN A 95 -12.09 0.39 6.94
C GLN A 95 -12.50 -0.53 8.10
N GLY A 96 -11.55 -0.82 8.99
CA GLY A 96 -11.70 -1.80 10.07
C GLY A 96 -11.21 -3.22 9.74
N GLY A 97 -11.15 -3.61 8.47
CA GLY A 97 -10.77 -4.98 8.04
C GLY A 97 -9.29 -5.33 8.20
N LEU A 98 -8.43 -4.35 8.43
CA LEU A 98 -6.97 -4.54 8.58
C LEU A 98 -6.59 -5.49 9.73
N GLY A 99 -7.41 -5.54 10.80
CA GLY A 99 -7.18 -6.38 11.97
C GLY A 99 -7.94 -7.71 11.97
N GLU A 100 -8.81 -7.95 10.99
CA GLU A 100 -9.65 -9.17 10.93
C GLU A 100 -8.88 -10.40 10.40
N PHE A 101 -7.68 -10.21 9.87
CA PHE A 101 -6.84 -11.26 9.29
C PHE A 101 -5.61 -11.62 10.13
N LEU A 102 -5.59 -11.22 11.41
CA LEU A 102 -4.55 -11.53 12.41
C LEU A 102 -5.10 -12.53 13.45
#